data_AF-L9JE52-F1
#
_entry.id   AF-L9JE52-F1
#
_cell.length_a   1.000
_cell.length_b   1.000
_cell.length_c   1.000
_cell.angle_alpha   90.00
_cell.angle_beta   90.00
_cell.angle_gamma   90.00
#
_symmetry.space_group_name_H-M   'P 1'
#
loop_
_entity.id
_entity.type
_entity.pdbx_description
1 polymer ?
#
loop_
_entity_poly.entity_id
_entity_poly.type
_entity_poly.pdbx_seq_one_letter_code
_entity_poly.pdbx_strand_id
1 'polypeptide(L)'
;MKIPGLGLACGRRAWKNKNYSTILKEARYPRITHAAYPHNTIPGIWLGILEGIGILAVITNAFVIAITSDYIPLFVYEYKYGPCANHVKANENCLKGYVNNNLSFFNLSELGMGKSGYCRYRDYRGPPWSSKPCEFTLQYWHILAACLAFIIVFEHLVFGIKSFIVYLIPDVPKGLYDRI
;
A
#
# COMPACT_ATOMS: atom_id res chain seq x y z
N MET A 1 5.26 15.40 12.73
CA MET A 1 6.54 15.33 12.01
C MET A 1 6.27 14.79 10.61
N LYS A 2 6.04 15.70 9.65
CA LYS A 2 5.77 15.35 8.25
C LYS A 2 7.14 15.17 7.61
N ILE A 3 7.43 14.02 7.02
CA ILE A 3 8.60 13.84 6.16
C ILE A 3 8.11 14.18 4.74
N PRO A 4 8.40 15.36 4.17
CA PRO A 4 8.08 15.66 2.79
C PRO A 4 9.32 15.34 1.94
N GLY A 5 9.22 14.43 0.97
CA GLY A 5 10.19 14.45 -0.14
C GLY A 5 10.73 13.13 -0.66
N LEU A 6 10.36 11.97 -0.11
CA LEU A 6 10.86 10.70 -0.66
C LEU A 6 10.32 10.39 -2.07
N GLY A 7 9.09 10.83 -2.41
CA GLY A 7 8.50 10.59 -3.73
C GLY A 7 9.20 11.33 -4.89
N LEU A 8 9.58 12.60 -4.67
CA LEU A 8 10.25 13.43 -5.68
C LEU A 8 11.72 13.04 -5.89
N ALA A 9 12.36 12.44 -4.87
CA ALA A 9 13.76 12.01 -4.95
C ALA A 9 13.94 10.73 -5.78
N CYS A 10 12.93 9.86 -5.83
CA CYS A 10 12.98 8.62 -6.61
C CYS A 10 12.75 8.89 -8.10
N GLY A 11 11.78 9.76 -8.45
CA GLY A 11 11.54 10.20 -9.83
C GLY A 11 12.74 10.94 -10.44
N ARG A 12 13.39 11.84 -9.69
CA ARG A 12 14.60 12.55 -10.16
C ARG A 12 15.81 11.64 -10.35
N ARG A 13 15.97 10.60 -9.52
CA ARG A 13 17.03 9.60 -9.70
C ARG A 13 16.77 8.70 -10.91
N ALA A 14 15.54 8.24 -11.09
CA ALA A 14 15.16 7.45 -12.26
C ALA A 14 15.36 8.24 -13.57
N TRP A 15 14.99 9.53 -13.57
CA TRP A 15 15.21 10.40 -14.73
C TRP A 15 16.69 10.65 -15.03
N LYS A 16 17.51 10.94 -14.00
CA LYS A 16 18.97 11.07 -14.15
C LYS A 16 19.62 9.77 -14.67
N ASN A 17 19.21 8.62 -14.15
CA ASN A 17 19.75 7.33 -14.59
C ASN A 17 19.36 7.01 -16.05
N LYS A 18 18.12 7.32 -16.45
CA LYS A 18 17.67 7.18 -17.84
C LYS A 18 18.51 8.04 -18.78
N ASN A 19 18.76 9.31 -18.42
CA ASN A 19 19.53 10.23 -19.25
C ASN A 19 20.99 9.79 -19.42
N TYR A 20 21.64 9.37 -18.32
CA TYR A 20 23.02 8.87 -18.36
C TYR A 20 23.14 7.57 -19.18
N SER A 21 22.14 6.68 -19.05
CA SER A 21 22.09 5.43 -19.82
C SER A 21 21.89 5.67 -21.33
N THR A 22 21.15 6.70 -21.72
CA THR A 22 20.98 7.10 -23.13
C THR A 22 22.30 7.61 -23.68
N ILE A 23 22.96 8.54 -22.97
CA ILE A 23 24.25 9.12 -23.40
C ILE A 23 25.33 8.04 -23.53
N LEU A 24 25.37 7.07 -22.61
CA LEU A 24 26.29 5.93 -22.70
C LEU A 24 25.95 4.96 -23.84
N LYS A 25 24.67 4.81 -24.23
CA LYS A 25 24.29 4.04 -25.42
C LYS A 25 24.73 4.74 -26.70
N GLU A 26 24.56 6.07 -26.77
CA GLU A 26 25.05 6.91 -27.86
C GLU A 26 26.58 6.80 -28.01
N ALA A 27 27.31 6.82 -26.89
CA ALA A 27 28.77 6.72 -26.88
C ALA A 27 29.31 5.30 -27.22
N ARG A 28 28.48 4.26 -27.06
CA ARG A 28 28.85 2.86 -27.32
C ARG A 28 28.53 2.42 -28.75
N TYR A 29 27.68 3.14 -29.49
CA TYR A 29 27.37 2.88 -30.89
C TYR A 29 28.04 3.92 -31.81
N PRO A 30 29.28 3.68 -32.28
CA PRO A 30 29.86 4.49 -33.33
C PRO A 30 29.03 4.37 -34.61
N ARG A 31 28.97 5.48 -35.36
CA ARG A 31 28.15 5.73 -36.56
C ARG A 31 28.44 4.82 -37.78
N ILE A 32 29.10 3.67 -37.59
CA ILE A 32 29.66 2.79 -38.66
C ILE A 32 29.18 1.35 -38.50
N THR A 33 27.92 1.13 -38.13
CA THR A 33 27.24 -0.13 -38.45
C THR A 33 26.20 0.19 -39.49
N HIS A 34 26.38 -0.36 -40.69
CA HIS A 34 25.36 -0.42 -41.74
C HIS A 34 23.98 -0.63 -41.10
N ALA A 35 23.00 0.13 -41.57
CA ALA A 35 21.61 0.09 -41.16
C ALA A 35 21.24 -1.31 -40.65
N ALA A 36 21.18 -1.46 -39.33
CA ALA A 36 20.50 -2.58 -38.75
C ALA A 36 19.07 -2.44 -39.26
N TYR A 37 18.68 -3.32 -40.20
CA TYR A 37 17.28 -3.53 -40.53
C TYR A 37 16.52 -3.52 -39.21
N PRO A 38 15.46 -2.70 -39.05
CA PRO A 38 14.69 -2.75 -37.84
C PRO A 38 14.25 -4.19 -37.72
N HIS A 39 14.80 -4.92 -36.75
CA HIS A 39 14.34 -6.25 -36.41
C HIS A 39 12.97 -6.03 -35.77
N ASN A 40 11.99 -5.82 -36.66
CA ASN A 40 10.62 -6.17 -36.50
C ASN A 40 10.59 -7.45 -35.66
N THR A 41 9.88 -7.40 -34.53
CA THR A 41 9.53 -8.54 -33.65
C THR A 41 10.37 -8.80 -32.37
N ILE A 42 10.76 -7.78 -31.59
CA ILE A 42 11.19 -7.98 -30.17
C ILE A 42 10.52 -7.03 -29.12
N PRO A 43 9.99 -5.83 -29.42
CA PRO A 43 9.45 -4.98 -28.35
C PRO A 43 8.10 -5.45 -27.75
N GLY A 44 7.40 -6.37 -28.42
CA GLY A 44 6.08 -6.85 -27.98
C GLY A 44 6.09 -7.56 -26.63
N ILE A 45 7.09 -8.42 -26.36
CA ILE A 45 7.15 -9.17 -25.09
C ILE A 45 7.39 -8.24 -23.89
N TRP A 46 8.23 -7.20 -24.09
CA TRP A 46 8.57 -6.24 -23.04
C TRP A 46 7.41 -5.34 -22.66
N LEU A 47 6.54 -4.99 -23.63
CA LEU A 47 5.31 -4.26 -23.35
C LEU A 47 4.39 -5.09 -22.43
N GLY A 48 4.21 -6.38 -22.71
CA GLY A 48 3.46 -7.28 -21.83
C GLY A 48 4.07 -7.43 -20.44
N ILE A 49 5.41 -7.51 -20.34
CA ILE A 49 6.11 -7.57 -19.04
C ILE A 49 5.91 -6.27 -18.24
N LEU A 50 6.04 -5.11 -18.89
CA LEU A 50 5.86 -3.81 -18.24
C LEU A 50 4.42 -3.60 -17.76
N GLU A 51 3.44 -4.08 -18.53
CA GLU A 51 2.04 -4.07 -18.14
C GLU A 51 1.80 -4.95 -16.91
N GLY A 52 2.33 -6.17 -16.91
CA GLY A 52 2.25 -7.09 -15.76
C GLY A 52 2.91 -6.53 -14.50
N ILE A 53 4.11 -5.95 -14.62
CA ILE A 53 4.80 -5.28 -13.50
C ILE A 53 3.97 -4.10 -12.99
N GLY A 54 3.31 -3.34 -13.88
CA GLY A 54 2.42 -2.24 -13.49
C GLY A 54 1.25 -2.69 -12.62
N ILE A 55 0.62 -3.81 -12.97
CA ILE A 55 -0.49 -4.39 -12.19
C ILE A 55 0.01 -4.90 -10.83
N LEU A 56 1.11 -5.67 -10.82
CA LEU A 56 1.70 -6.20 -9.59
C LEU A 56 2.17 -5.08 -8.65
N ALA A 57 2.72 -3.99 -9.20
CA ALA A 57 3.13 -2.83 -8.42
C ALA A 57 1.95 -2.17 -7.71
N VAL A 58 0.78 -2.09 -8.33
CA VAL A 58 -0.43 -1.55 -7.69
C VAL A 58 -0.87 -2.43 -6.53
N ILE A 59 -0.96 -3.74 -6.76
CA ILE A 59 -1.41 -4.72 -5.74
C ILE A 59 -0.47 -4.68 -4.53
N THR A 60 0.84 -4.72 -4.76
CA THR A 60 1.84 -4.66 -3.68
C THR A 60 1.76 -3.36 -2.87
N ASN A 61 1.57 -2.22 -3.52
CA ASN A 61 1.38 -0.95 -2.81
C ASN A 61 0.10 -0.94 -1.96
N ALA A 62 -0.99 -1.55 -2.44
CA ALA A 62 -2.23 -1.68 -1.68
C ALA A 62 -2.02 -2.51 -0.41
N PHE A 63 -1.35 -3.66 -0.52
CA PHE A 63 -0.99 -4.51 0.61
C PHE A 63 -0.07 -3.81 1.62
N VAL A 64 0.94 -3.08 1.14
CA VAL A 64 1.83 -2.31 2.01
C VAL A 64 1.03 -1.29 2.81
N ILE A 65 0.15 -0.52 2.17
CA ILE A 65 -0.70 0.45 2.87
C ILE A 65 -1.62 -0.25 3.85
N ALA A 66 -2.22 -1.39 3.47
CA ALA A 66 -3.19 -2.08 4.31
C ALA A 66 -2.57 -2.72 5.57
N ILE A 67 -1.40 -3.35 5.43
CA ILE A 67 -0.79 -4.14 6.52
C ILE A 67 0.12 -3.29 7.40
N THR A 68 0.90 -2.38 6.81
CA THR A 68 1.91 -1.63 7.57
C THR A 68 1.35 -0.37 8.22
N SER A 69 0.17 0.09 7.80
CA SER A 69 -0.40 1.32 8.30
C SER A 69 -1.31 1.12 9.49
N ASP A 70 -1.16 2.00 10.49
CA ASP A 70 -2.12 2.13 11.59
C ASP A 70 -3.48 2.75 11.14
N TYR A 71 -3.67 3.15 9.87
CA TYR A 71 -4.90 3.82 9.42
C TYR A 71 -6.16 2.95 9.54
N ILE A 72 -6.11 1.69 9.14
CA ILE A 72 -7.28 0.79 9.17
C ILE A 72 -7.71 0.47 10.60
N PRO A 73 -6.83 0.05 11.53
CA PRO A 73 -7.24 -0.17 12.91
C PRO A 73 -7.70 1.12 13.61
N LEU A 74 -7.13 2.28 13.28
CA LEU A 74 -7.61 3.58 13.75
C LEU A 74 -9.05 3.87 13.27
N PHE A 75 -9.33 3.65 11.99
CA PHE A 75 -10.65 3.85 11.40
C PHE A 75 -11.70 2.91 11.99
N VAL A 76 -11.38 1.62 12.12
CA VAL A 76 -12.26 0.62 12.75
C VAL A 76 -12.53 1.01 14.20
N TYR A 77 -11.51 1.45 14.94
CA TYR A 77 -11.70 1.91 16.31
C TYR A 77 -12.63 3.11 16.37
N GLU A 78 -12.38 4.15 15.60
CA GLU A 78 -13.21 5.37 15.59
C GLU A 78 -14.68 5.06 15.29
N TYR A 79 -14.96 4.18 14.34
CA TYR A 79 -16.32 3.88 13.89
C TYR A 79 -17.08 2.89 14.79
N LYS A 80 -16.40 1.90 15.39
CA LYS A 80 -17.06 0.82 16.17
C LYS A 80 -16.83 0.88 17.67
N TYR A 81 -15.69 1.38 18.14
CA TYR A 81 -15.22 1.20 19.51
C TYR A 81 -14.89 2.51 20.24
N GLY A 82 -14.69 3.60 19.50
CA GLY A 82 -14.34 4.90 20.03
C GLY A 82 -15.52 5.59 20.69
N PRO A 83 -15.26 6.62 21.52
CA PRO A 83 -16.31 7.42 22.17
C PRO A 83 -17.28 8.10 21.19
N CYS A 84 -16.90 8.23 19.91
CA CYS A 84 -17.74 8.79 18.85
C CYS A 84 -18.65 7.77 18.16
N ALA A 85 -18.43 6.46 18.33
CA ALA A 85 -19.22 5.42 17.66
C ALA A 85 -20.72 5.46 18.01
N ASN A 86 -21.07 5.98 19.19
CA ASN A 86 -22.45 6.04 19.66
C ASN A 86 -23.06 7.45 19.60
N HIS A 87 -22.41 8.44 18.98
CA HIS A 87 -22.86 9.86 18.95
C HIS A 87 -23.12 10.53 20.32
N VAL A 88 -22.79 9.87 21.43
CA VAL A 88 -23.11 10.34 22.80
C VAL A 88 -22.24 11.54 23.21
N LYS A 89 -21.07 11.73 22.59
CA LYS A 89 -20.12 12.81 22.94
C LYS A 89 -19.45 13.39 21.69
N ALA A 90 -20.15 14.29 21.00
CA ALA A 90 -19.63 14.98 19.82
C ALA A 90 -18.52 16.01 20.11
N ASN A 91 -18.20 16.27 21.39
CA ASN A 91 -17.26 17.33 21.81
C ASN A 91 -15.94 16.80 22.41
N GLU A 92 -15.67 15.48 22.32
CA GLU A 92 -14.42 14.85 22.76
C GLU A 92 -13.68 14.20 21.58
N ASN A 93 -12.35 14.12 21.64
CA ASN A 93 -11.53 13.48 20.61
C ASN A 93 -11.92 12.00 20.42
N CYS A 94 -12.32 11.61 19.21
CA CYS A 94 -12.81 10.25 18.89
C CYS A 94 -11.77 9.13 19.06
N LEU A 95 -10.48 9.48 19.09
CA LEU A 95 -9.36 8.55 19.30
C LEU A 95 -8.91 8.45 20.76
N LYS A 96 -9.61 9.13 21.68
CA LYS A 96 -9.27 9.12 23.11
C LYS A 96 -9.42 7.69 23.66
N GLY A 97 -8.32 7.14 24.18
CA GLY A 97 -8.27 5.78 24.71
C GLY A 97 -7.83 4.70 23.71
N TYR A 98 -7.57 5.05 22.44
CA TYR A 98 -7.13 4.09 21.41
C TYR A 98 -5.88 3.31 21.84
N VAL A 99 -4.87 4.01 22.36
CA VAL A 99 -3.60 3.41 22.81
C VAL A 99 -3.86 2.39 23.92
N ASN A 100 -4.65 2.75 24.94
CA ASN A 100 -4.97 1.84 26.05
C ASN A 100 -5.81 0.64 25.63
N ASN A 101 -6.67 0.77 24.61
CA ASN A 101 -7.47 -0.34 24.08
C ASN A 101 -6.67 -1.26 23.15
N ASN A 102 -5.69 -0.73 22.43
CA ASN A 102 -4.84 -1.49 21.49
C ASN A 102 -3.65 -2.19 22.18
N LEU A 103 -3.55 -2.12 23.51
CA LEU A 103 -2.46 -2.72 24.28
C LEU A 103 -3.01 -3.88 25.10
N SER A 104 -2.49 -5.09 24.87
CA SER A 104 -2.74 -6.25 25.72
C SER A 104 -1.76 -6.30 26.89
N PHE A 105 -2.22 -6.85 28.01
CA PHE A 105 -1.42 -7.02 29.22
C PHE A 105 -0.83 -8.43 29.27
N PHE A 106 0.49 -8.51 29.46
CA PHE A 106 1.20 -9.75 29.72
C PHE A 106 1.72 -9.75 31.17
N ASN A 107 1.49 -10.84 31.90
CA ASN A 107 1.97 -10.99 33.27
C ASN A 107 3.37 -11.62 33.28
N LEU A 108 4.37 -10.91 33.78
CA LEU A 108 5.76 -11.38 33.80
C LEU A 108 5.97 -12.55 34.76
N SER A 109 5.03 -12.77 35.69
CA SER A 109 5.08 -13.88 36.63
C SER A 109 4.96 -15.23 35.92
N GLU A 110 4.31 -15.29 34.74
CA GLU A 110 4.19 -16.52 33.94
C GLU A 110 5.50 -16.93 33.25
N LEU A 111 6.45 -16.01 33.09
CA LEU A 111 7.76 -16.30 32.49
C LEU A 111 8.72 -17.01 33.44
N GLY A 112 8.34 -17.23 34.71
CA GLY A 112 9.18 -17.93 35.70
C GLY A 112 10.46 -17.17 36.10
N MET A 113 10.64 -15.92 35.64
CA MET A 113 11.86 -15.13 35.83
C MET A 113 11.93 -14.41 37.19
N GLY A 114 11.03 -14.71 38.13
CA GLY A 114 10.99 -14.06 39.46
C GLY A 114 10.71 -12.55 39.43
N LYS A 115 10.24 -12.01 38.30
CA LYS A 115 9.86 -10.60 38.13
C LYS A 115 8.35 -10.47 38.24
N SER A 116 7.87 -9.78 39.27
CA SER A 116 6.46 -9.38 39.38
C SER A 116 6.24 -8.06 38.63
N GLY A 117 5.26 -8.04 37.73
CA GLY A 117 4.94 -6.86 36.92
C GLY A 117 4.12 -7.19 35.68
N TYR A 118 3.56 -6.15 35.07
CA TYR A 118 2.80 -6.26 33.81
C TYR A 118 3.51 -5.48 32.71
N CYS A 119 3.71 -6.12 31.56
CA CYS A 119 4.13 -5.43 30.34
C CYS A 119 2.95 -5.27 29.40
N ARG A 120 2.94 -4.15 28.66
CA ARG A 120 1.97 -3.90 27.60
C ARG A 120 2.61 -4.18 26.26
N TYR A 121 1.95 -4.95 25.41
CA TYR A 121 2.40 -5.24 24.05
C TYR A 121 1.25 -5.03 23.06
N ARG A 122 1.60 -4.78 21.79
CA ARG A 122 0.60 -4.61 20.72
C ARG A 122 0.10 -5.98 20.29
N ASP A 123 -1.00 -6.42 20.88
CA ASP A 123 -1.72 -7.61 20.46
C ASP A 123 -3.20 -7.48 20.86
N TYR A 124 -4.10 -7.98 20.03
CA TYR A 124 -5.56 -7.89 20.24
C TYR A 124 -6.08 -9.14 20.96
N ARG A 125 -5.40 -9.56 22.03
CA ARG A 125 -5.79 -10.70 22.87
C ARG A 125 -6.58 -10.25 24.10
N GLY A 126 -7.52 -11.09 24.52
CA GLY A 126 -8.29 -10.85 25.74
C GLY A 126 -7.38 -10.75 26.98
N PRO A 127 -7.66 -9.83 27.93
CA PRO A 127 -6.85 -9.69 29.14
C PRO A 127 -6.91 -10.97 29.99
N PRO A 128 -5.88 -11.27 30.79
CA PRO A 128 -5.77 -12.52 31.55
C PRO A 128 -6.86 -12.73 32.62
N TRP A 129 -7.63 -11.68 32.92
CA TRP A 129 -8.73 -11.66 33.88
C TRP A 129 -10.12 -11.81 33.23
N SER A 130 -10.18 -11.91 31.90
CA SER A 130 -11.43 -12.11 31.15
C SER A 130 -11.82 -13.59 31.12
N SER A 131 -13.11 -13.88 30.98
CA SER A 131 -13.66 -15.26 30.91
C SER A 131 -13.07 -16.12 29.78
N LYS A 132 -12.34 -15.51 28.84
CA LYS A 132 -11.59 -16.17 27.77
C LYS A 132 -10.17 -15.60 27.65
N PRO A 133 -9.24 -16.02 28.52
CA PRO A 133 -7.85 -15.57 28.43
C PRO A 133 -7.21 -16.09 27.15
N CYS A 134 -6.38 -15.26 26.49
CA CYS A 134 -5.58 -15.61 25.32
C CYS A 134 -6.33 -15.95 24.00
N GLU A 135 -7.66 -15.83 23.92
CA GLU A 135 -8.37 -15.90 22.64
C GLU A 135 -8.27 -14.60 21.82
N PHE A 136 -8.30 -14.73 20.49
CA PHE A 136 -8.38 -13.58 19.58
C PHE A 136 -9.67 -12.80 19.84
N THR A 137 -9.55 -11.51 20.14
CA THR A 137 -10.72 -10.67 20.36
C THR A 137 -11.49 -10.43 19.06
N LEU A 138 -12.79 -10.14 19.17
CA LEU A 138 -13.62 -9.75 18.03
C LEU A 138 -13.08 -8.50 17.31
N GLN A 139 -12.28 -7.67 17.99
CA GLN A 139 -11.58 -6.52 17.39
C GLN A 139 -10.56 -6.96 16.32
N TYR A 140 -9.81 -8.05 16.57
CA TYR A 140 -8.87 -8.61 15.60
C TYR A 140 -9.56 -8.95 14.27
N TRP A 141 -10.69 -9.65 14.35
CA TRP A 141 -11.45 -10.07 13.17
C TRP A 141 -12.02 -8.88 12.38
N HIS A 142 -12.51 -7.84 13.07
CA HIS A 142 -12.97 -6.63 12.40
C HIS A 142 -11.84 -5.90 11.66
N ILE A 143 -10.65 -5.82 12.26
CA ILE A 143 -9.49 -5.17 11.63
C ILE A 143 -9.07 -5.98 10.41
N LEU A 144 -8.99 -7.30 10.54
CA LEU A 144 -8.62 -8.19 9.42
C LEU A 144 -9.63 -8.08 8.27
N ALA A 145 -10.93 -8.10 8.56
CA ALA A 145 -11.97 -7.92 7.56
C ALA A 145 -11.89 -6.54 6.88
N ALA A 146 -11.63 -5.48 7.64
CA ALA A 146 -11.47 -4.13 7.11
C ALA A 146 -10.23 -4.01 6.21
N CYS A 147 -9.11 -4.65 6.57
CA CYS A 147 -7.91 -4.70 5.74
C CYS A 147 -8.20 -5.39 4.39
N LEU A 148 -8.89 -6.53 4.41
CA LEU A 148 -9.28 -7.24 3.19
C LEU A 148 -10.22 -6.40 2.32
N ALA A 149 -11.23 -5.77 2.91
CA ALA A 149 -12.16 -4.91 2.20
C ALA A 149 -11.45 -3.71 1.54
N PHE A 150 -10.51 -3.08 2.25
CA PHE A 150 -9.73 -1.96 1.71
C PHE A 150 -8.91 -2.38 0.49
N ILE A 151 -8.25 -3.55 0.54
CA ILE A 151 -7.48 -4.09 -0.59
C ILE A 151 -8.38 -4.29 -1.80
N ILE A 152 -9.54 -4.92 -1.61
CA ILE A 152 -10.51 -5.16 -2.70
C ILE A 152 -10.98 -3.84 -3.31
N VAL A 153 -11.37 -2.86 -2.51
CA VAL A 153 -11.83 -1.55 -3.01
C VAL A 153 -10.73 -0.82 -3.77
N PHE A 154 -9.50 -0.82 -3.25
CA PHE A 154 -8.36 -0.17 -3.90
C PHE A 154 -8.04 -0.82 -5.25
N GLU A 155 -8.09 -2.15 -5.32
CA GLU A 155 -7.90 -2.90 -6.57
C GLU A 155 -8.95 -2.51 -7.62
N HIS A 156 -10.24 -2.57 -7.26
CA HIS A 156 -11.34 -2.23 -8.17
C HIS A 156 -11.28 -0.76 -8.63
N LEU A 157 -10.90 0.15 -7.73
CA LEU A 157 -10.72 1.57 -8.05
C LEU A 157 -9.62 1.76 -9.10
N VAL A 158 -8.45 1.13 -8.91
CA VAL A 158 -7.34 1.27 -9.85
C VAL A 158 -7.65 0.62 -11.19
N PHE A 159 -8.30 -0.55 -11.19
CA PHE A 159 -8.78 -1.18 -12.42
C PHE A 159 -9.78 -0.28 -13.17
N GLY A 160 -10.72 0.34 -12.45
CA GLY A 160 -11.65 1.31 -13.00
C GLY A 160 -10.96 2.53 -13.62
N ILE A 161 -9.98 3.11 -12.93
CA ILE A 161 -9.19 4.24 -13.45
C ILE A 161 -8.40 3.84 -14.69
N LYS A 162 -7.80 2.64 -14.71
CA LYS A 162 -7.09 2.11 -15.89
C LYS A 162 -8.03 1.98 -17.08
N SER A 163 -9.22 1.40 -16.89
CA SER A 163 -10.23 1.29 -17.93
C SER A 163 -10.68 2.65 -18.45
N PHE A 164 -10.89 3.62 -17.55
CA PHE A 164 -11.27 4.99 -17.91
C PHE A 164 -10.19 5.71 -18.73
N ILE A 165 -8.91 5.53 -18.40
CA ILE A 165 -7.80 6.12 -19.15
C ILE A 165 -7.72 5.57 -20.58
N VAL A 166 -7.85 4.25 -20.74
CA VAL A 166 -7.87 3.60 -22.07
C VAL A 166 -9.06 4.07 -22.89
N TYR A 167 -10.21 4.33 -22.25
CA TYR A 167 -11.36 4.90 -22.93
C TYR A 167 -11.13 6.35 -23.41
N LEU A 168 -10.45 7.19 -22.63
CA LEU A 168 -10.22 8.59 -22.97
C LEU A 168 -9.13 8.81 -24.03
N ILE A 169 -8.11 7.95 -24.08
CA ILE A 169 -6.98 8.07 -25.01
C ILE A 169 -7.14 7.01 -26.09
N PRO A 170 -7.74 7.33 -27.26
CA PRO A 170 -7.78 6.39 -28.36
C PRO A 170 -6.37 6.09 -28.85
N ASP A 171 -6.06 4.80 -29.02
CA ASP A 171 -4.73 4.31 -29.41
C ASP A 171 -4.25 4.81 -30.78
N VAL A 172 -5.13 5.39 -31.58
CA VAL A 172 -4.82 5.93 -32.92
C VAL A 172 -4.93 7.46 -32.91
N PRO A 173 -3.81 8.20 -33.12
CA PRO A 173 -3.85 9.65 -33.26
C PRO A 173 -4.53 10.04 -34.58
N LYS A 174 -5.43 11.04 -34.52
CA LYS A 174 -6.29 11.48 -35.65
C LYS A 174 -5.52 11.83 -36.94
N GLY A 175 -4.27 12.28 -36.84
CA GLY A 175 -3.45 12.66 -38.00
C GLY A 175 -3.01 11.51 -38.92
N LEU A 176 -3.23 10.25 -38.54
CA LEU A 176 -3.04 9.10 -39.44
C LEU A 176 -4.29 8.80 -40.29
N TYR A 177 -5.49 9.20 -39.83
CA TYR A 177 -6.73 8.99 -40.57
C TYR A 177 -6.81 9.89 -41.81
N ASP A 178 -6.26 11.10 -41.75
CA ASP A 178 -6.28 12.07 -42.86
C ASP A 178 -5.26 11.75 -43.99
N ARG A 179 -4.45 10.69 -43.84
CA ARG A 179 -3.40 10.30 -44.80
C ARG A 179 -3.60 8.92 -45.43
N ILE A 180 -4.74 8.27 -45.15
CA ILE A 180 -5.20 7.03 -45.77
C ILE A 180 -6.35 7.40 -46.70
#